data_AF-T0XZ39-F1
#
_entry.id   AF-T0XZ39-F1
#
_cell.length_a   1.000
_cell.length_b   1.000
_cell.length_c   1.000
_cell.angle_alpha   90.00
_cell.angle_beta   90.00
_cell.angle_gamma   90.00
#
_symmetry.space_group_name_H-M   'P 1'
#
loop_
_entity.id
_entity.type
_entity.pdbx_description
1 polymer ?
#
loop_
_entity_poly.entity_id
_entity_poly.type
_entity_poly.pdbx_seq_one_letter_code
_entity_poly.pdbx_strand_id
1 'polypeptide(L)' 'MDVKETSLPGVRLLVPRVHGDTRGFFMESFHSKTFGRLGLPQLYVQDNHSRSARGVTRGL' A
#
# COMPACT_ATOMS: atom_id res chain seq x y z
N MET A 1 5.46 -0.95 9.05
CA MET A 1 5.13 -0.15 7.86
C MET A 1 5.73 1.21 8.08
N ASP A 2 6.60 1.62 7.17
CA ASP A 2 7.26 2.92 7.22
C ASP A 2 6.54 3.90 6.29
N VAL A 3 6.62 5.19 6.59
CA VAL A 3 5.99 6.24 5.77
C VAL A 3 7.07 7.20 5.30
N LYS A 4 7.04 7.51 4.00
CA LYS A 4 7.95 8.47 3.37
C LYS A 4 7.14 9.57 2.70
N GLU A 5 7.58 10.81 2.87
CA GLU A 5 7.09 11.93 2.09
C GLU A 5 7.54 11.78 0.64
N THR A 6 6.69 12.20 -0.30
CA THR A 6 7.04 12.28 -1.71
C THR A 6 7.29 13.73 -2.10
N SER A 7 7.77 13.96 -3.33
CA SER A 7 7.89 15.31 -3.88
C SER A 7 6.54 15.99 -4.12
N LEU A 8 5.43 15.25 -4.12
CA LEU A 8 4.08 15.78 -4.28
C LEU A 8 3.43 15.96 -2.89
N PRO A 9 3.16 17.20 -2.46
CA PRO A 9 2.57 17.45 -1.14
C PRO A 9 1.24 16.72 -0.97
N GLY A 10 1.05 16.11 0.20
CA GLY A 10 -0.14 15.33 0.54
C GLY A 10 -0.11 13.87 0.05
N VAL A 11 0.87 13.48 -0.77
CA VAL A 11 1.08 12.09 -1.19
C VAL A 11 2.20 11.47 -0.38
N ARG A 12 1.88 10.35 0.29
CA ARG A 12 2.79 9.60 1.14
C ARG A 12 3.02 8.20 0.55
N LEU A 13 4.26 7.73 0.57
CA LEU A 13 4.63 6.36 0.20
C LEU A 13 4.65 5.49 1.46
N LEU A 14 3.77 4.50 1.52
CA LEU A 14 3.72 3.50 2.58
C LEU A 14 4.55 2.30 2.15
N VAL A 15 5.54 1.93 2.96
CA VAL A 15 6.41 0.77 2.71
C VAL A 15 6.02 -0.35 3.69
N PRO A 16 5.28 -1.38 3.24
CA PRO A 16 4.95 -2.52 4.09
C PRO A 16 6.22 -3.34 4.36
N ARG A 17 6.22 -4.04 5.50
CA ARG A 17 7.24 -5.05 5.74
C ARG A 17 6.83 -6.30 4.97
N VAL A 18 7.74 -6.82 4.14
CA VAL A 18 7.52 -8.04 3.36
C VAL A 18 8.32 -9.16 3.99
N HIS A 19 7.64 -10.26 4.31
CA HIS A 19 8.23 -11.47 4.85
C HIS A 19 8.30 -12.51 3.73
N GLY A 20 9.49 -12.76 3.19
CA GLY A 20 9.72 -13.72 2.10
C GLY A 20 10.30 -15.04 2.61
N ASP A 21 9.87 -16.15 2.01
CA ASP A 21 10.47 -17.48 2.19
C ASP A 21 10.34 -18.33 0.92
N THR A 22 10.71 -19.61 0.98
CA THR A 22 10.72 -20.52 -0.18
C THR A 22 9.35 -20.74 -0.83
N ARG A 23 8.25 -20.39 -0.14
CA ARG A 23 6.86 -20.54 -0.64
C ARG A 23 6.38 -19.27 -1.36
N GLY A 24 7.07 -18.16 -1.18
CA GLY A 24 6.66 -16.85 -1.71
C GLY A 24 6.86 -15.73 -0.69
N PHE A 25 5.88 -14.84 -0.59
CA PHE A 25 5.93 -13.71 0.35
C PHE A 25 4.59 -13.49 1.03
N PHE A 26 4.68 -12.91 2.23
CA PHE A 26 3.54 -12.42 3.01
C PHE A 26 3.77 -10.97 3.39
N MET A 27 2.72 -10.16 3.30
CA MET A 27 2.71 -8.78 3.79
C MET A 27 1.30 -8.35 4.17
N GLU A 28 1.23 -7.41 5.11
CA GLU A 28 -0.01 -6.70 5.43
C GLU A 28 -0.03 -5.37 4.65
N SER A 29 -0.89 -5.27 3.62
CA SER A 29 -1.10 -4.04 2.85
C SER A 29 -1.90 -2.99 3.63
N PHE A 30 -2.69 -3.42 4.62
CA PHE A 30 -3.47 -2.58 5.51
C PHE A 30 -3.44 -3.11 6.95
N HIS A 31 -3.36 -2.20 7.92
CA HIS A 31 -3.57 -2.50 9.34
C HIS A 31 -4.17 -1.28 10.04
N SER A 32 -5.44 -1.37 10.43
CA SER A 32 -6.24 -0.23 10.92
C SER A 32 -5.56 0.58 12.03
N LYS A 33 -5.03 -0.08 13.07
CA LYS A 33 -4.32 0.62 14.17
C LYS A 33 -3.05 1.33 13.70
N THR A 34 -2.34 0.74 12.73
CA THR A 34 -1.11 1.32 12.20
C THR A 34 -1.42 2.56 11.36
N PHE A 35 -2.46 2.47 10.53
CA PHE A 35 -2.95 3.59 9.73
C PHE A 35 -3.48 4.72 10.61
N GLY A 36 -4.27 4.40 11.65
CA GLY A 36 -4.74 5.37 12.62
C GLY A 36 -3.61 6.14 13.30
N ARG A 37 -2.55 5.44 13.74
CA ARG A 37 -1.35 6.07 14.33
C ARG A 37 -0.62 7.01 13.35
N LEU A 38 -0.74 6.76 12.04
CA LEU A 38 -0.12 7.57 10.98
C LEU A 38 -1.03 8.71 10.48
N GLY A 39 -2.21 8.89 11.08
CA GLY A 39 -3.21 9.86 10.62
C GLY A 39 -3.77 9.52 9.24
N LEU A 40 -3.90 8.23 8.92
CA LEU A 40 -4.45 7.72 7.66
C LEU A 40 -5.85 7.13 7.87
N PRO A 41 -6.66 6.98 6.80
CA PRO A 41 -7.98 6.38 6.87
C PRO A 41 -7.96 4.98 7.51
N GLN A 42 -8.88 4.76 8.46
CA GLN A 42 -9.02 3.48 9.17
C GLN A 42 -10.17 2.61 8.62
N LEU A 43 -11.02 3.21 7.78
CA LEU A 43 -12.18 2.57 7.17
C LEU A 43 -11.96 2.51 5.66
N TYR A 44 -12.07 1.30 5.11
CA TYR A 44 -12.14 1.08 3.67
C TYR A 44 -13.58 0.75 3.30
N VAL A 45 -14.15 1.55 2.39
CA VAL A 45 -15.49 1.28 1.83
C VAL A 45 -15.40 0.20 0.75
N GLN A 46 -14.29 0.17 0.01
CA GLN A 46 -14.05 -0.79 -1.06
C GLN A 46 -12.55 -1.00 -1.26
N ASP A 47 -12.18 -2.22 -1.64
CA ASP A 47 -10.84 -2.57 -2.12
C ASP A 47 -10.94 -3.10 -3.55
N ASN A 48 -10.02 -2.67 -4.41
CA ASN A 48 -9.96 -3.05 -5.81
C ASN A 48 -8.54 -3.55 -6.12
N HIS A 49 -8.44 -4.77 -6.66
CA HIS A 49 -7.18 -5.38 -7.05
C HIS A 49 -7.19 -5.69 -8.54
N SER A 50 -6.20 -5.18 -9.28
CA SER A 50 -6.00 -5.51 -10.70
C SER A 50 -4.58 -6.03 -10.98
N ARG A 51 -4.46 -6.93 -11.96
CA ARG A 51 -3.18 -7.38 -12.53
C ARG A 51 -3.15 -6.95 -13.99
N SER A 52 -2.08 -6.29 -14.40
CA SER A 52 -1.88 -5.81 -15.77
C SER A 52 -0.78 -6.60 -16.48
N ALA A 53 -0.97 -6.89 -17.77
CA ALA A 53 0.11 -7.37 -18.63
C ALA A 53 0.99 -6.19 -19.09
N ARG A 54 2.20 -6.49 -19.59
CA ARG A 54 3.11 -5.47 -20.15
C ARG A 54 2.41 -4.67 -21.25
N GLY A 55 2.47 -3.34 -21.17
CA GLY A 55 1.88 -2.42 -22.15
C GLY A 55 0.47 -1.93 -21.83
N VAL A 56 -0.15 -2.38 -20.75
CA VAL A 56 -1.44 -1.84 -20.30
C VAL A 56 -1.23 -0.53 -19.53
N THR A 57 -1.92 0.53 -19.96
CA THR A 57 -1.98 1.82 -19.26
C THR A 57 -3.31 1.95 -18.50
N ARG A 58 -3.26 2.34 -17.22
CA ARG A 58 -4.44 2.64 -16.39
C ARG A 58 -4.17 3.91 -15.60
N GLY A 59 -5.10 4.86 -15.64
CA GLY A 59 -4.99 6.13 -14.94
C GLY A 59 -5.03 7.29 -15.93
N LEU A 60 -4.23 8.29 -15.58
CA LEU A 60 -3.74 9.35 -16.46
C LEU A 60 -2.25 9.10 -16.72
#